data_AF-X0UFJ4-F1
#
_entry.id   AF-X0UFJ4-F1
#
_cell.length_a   1.000
_cell.length_b   1.000
_cell.length_c   1.000
_cell.angle_alpha   90.00
_cell.angle_beta   90.00
_cell.angle_gamma   90.00
#
_symmetry.space_group_name_H-M   'P 1'
#
loop_
_entity.id
_entity.type
_entity.pdbx_description
1 polymer ?
#
loop_
_entity_poly.entity_id
_entity_poly.type
_entity_poly.pdbx_seq_one_letter_code
_entity_poly.pdbx_strand_id
1 'polypeptide(L)' 'MDDEYLIPIRYEAYDWPKEQGGQPILMEEYTYMNVKVNNGFTDADFDPTNAAYKFGSGD' A
#
# COMPACT_ATOMS: atom_id res chain seq x y z
N MET A 1 0.85 -13.94 0.80
CA MET A 1 -0.56 -13.79 0.36
C MET A 1 -1.42 -13.92 1.61
N ASP A 2 -2.57 -13.27 1.63
CA ASP A 2 -3.63 -13.55 2.59
C ASP A 2 -4.34 -14.84 2.18
N ASP A 3 -4.65 -15.71 3.15
CA ASP A 3 -5.17 -17.05 2.88
C ASP A 3 -6.68 -17.08 2.64
N GLU A 4 -7.43 -16.08 3.14
CA GLU A 4 -8.89 -16.02 3.04
C GLU A 4 -9.31 -15.35 1.73
N TYR A 5 -8.74 -14.19 1.44
CA TYR A 5 -9.12 -13.36 0.29
C TYR A 5 -8.19 -13.52 -0.92
N LEU A 6 -7.09 -14.27 -0.78
CA LEU A 6 -6.11 -14.53 -1.83
C LEU A 6 -5.50 -13.25 -2.44
N ILE A 7 -5.33 -12.23 -1.60
CA ILE A 7 -4.73 -10.94 -1.97
C ILE A 7 -3.30 -10.81 -1.44
N PRO A 8 -2.42 -10.04 -2.11
CA PRO A 8 -1.09 -9.77 -1.58
C PRO A 8 -1.15 -8.83 -0.37
N ILE A 9 -0.67 -9.32 0.79
CA ILE A 9 -0.51 -8.52 2.03
C ILE A 9 0.95 -8.18 2.34
N ARG A 10 1.90 -8.70 1.55
CA ARG A 10 3.31 -8.38 1.64
C ARG A 10 3.94 -8.38 0.25
N TYR A 11 4.74 -7.36 -0.01
CA TYR A 11 5.53 -7.21 -1.22
C TYR A 11 6.93 -6.77 -0.85
N GLU A 12 7.93 -7.38 -1.49
CA GLU A 12 9.34 -7.05 -1.36
C GLU A 12 9.92 -6.91 -2.77
N ALA A 13 10.60 -5.80 -3.03
CA ALA A 13 11.36 -5.59 -4.24
C ALA A 13 12.84 -5.64 -3.92
N TYR A 14 13.59 -6.44 -4.68
CA TYR A 14 15.03 -6.56 -4.55
C TYR A 14 15.73 -6.06 -5.82
N ASP A 15 16.79 -5.26 -5.65
CA ASP A 15 17.77 -4.96 -6.68
C ASP A 15 18.79 -6.09 -6.79
N TRP A 16 19.53 -6.10 -7.89
CA TRP A 16 20.58 -7.06 -8.15
C TRP A 16 21.69 -7.00 -7.08
N PRO A 17 22.36 -8.14 -6.81
CA PRO A 17 23.58 -8.15 -6.02
C PRO A 17 24.64 -7.23 -6.62
N LYS A 18 25.45 -6.56 -5.78
CA LYS A 18 26.56 -5.72 -6.25
C LYS A 18 27.77 -6.52 -6.75
N GLU A 19 27.85 -7.79 -6.37
CA GLU A 19 28.94 -8.70 -6.73
C GLU A 19 28.38 -10.07 -7.15
N GLN A 20 29.13 -10.78 -7.99
CA GLN A 20 28.72 -12.10 -8.47
C GLN A 20 28.60 -13.10 -7.30
N GLY A 21 27.42 -13.71 -7.17
CA GLY A 21 27.11 -14.64 -6.07
C GLY A 21 26.72 -13.97 -4.76
N GLY A 22 26.66 -12.63 -4.73
CA GLY A 22 26.17 -11.87 -3.57
C GLY A 22 24.67 -11.97 -3.37
N GLN A 23 24.19 -11.42 -2.25
CA GLN A 23 22.75 -11.36 -1.95
C GLN A 23 22.08 -10.20 -2.71
N PRO A 24 20.83 -10.39 -3.19
CA PRO A 24 20.01 -9.29 -3.68
C PRO A 24 19.77 -8.24 -2.60
N ILE A 25 19.58 -6.99 -3.00
CA ILE A 25 19.45 -5.86 -2.06
C ILE A 25 17.97 -5.51 -1.93
N LEU A 26 17.43 -5.55 -0.72
CA LEU A 26 16.06 -5.09 -0.48
C LEU A 26 15.96 -3.58 -0.76
N MET A 27 15.10 -3.21 -1.69
CA MET A 27 14.86 -1.82 -2.08
C MET A 27 13.59 -1.28 -1.43
N GLU A 28 12.52 -2.06 -1.49
CA GLU A 28 11.20 -1.66 -1.00
C GLU A 28 10.53 -2.85 -0.32
N GLU A 29 9.88 -2.60 0.81
CA GLU A 29 9.08 -3.57 1.54
C GLU A 29 7.77 -2.89 1.95
N TYR A 30 6.66 -3.49 1.57
CA TYR A 30 5.32 -3.05 1.97
C TYR A 30 4.57 -4.21 2.62
N THR A 31 4.03 -3.95 3.81
CA THR A 31 3.15 -4.89 4.52
C THR A 31 1.82 -4.21 4.79
N TYR A 32 0.73 -4.79 4.27
CA TYR A 32 -0.62 -4.30 4.49
C TYR A 32 -1.20 -4.97 5.73
N MET A 33 -1.58 -4.17 6.73
CA MET A 33 -2.16 -4.64 7.98
C MET A 33 -3.63 -4.22 8.11
N ASN A 34 -4.44 -5.07 8.74
CA ASN A 34 -5.86 -4.81 9.00
C ASN A 34 -6.68 -4.50 7.74
N VAL A 35 -6.42 -5.26 6.67
CA VAL A 35 -7.11 -5.05 5.38
C VAL A 35 -8.60 -5.29 5.54
N LYS A 36 -9.41 -4.37 5.02
CA LYS A 36 -10.87 -4.49 4.95
C LYS A 36 -11.32 -4.43 3.50
N VAL A 37 -11.95 -5.49 3.03
CA VAL A 37 -12.58 -5.52 1.70
C VAL A 37 -14.01 -5.00 1.79
N ASN A 38 -14.50 -4.41 0.69
CA ASN A 38 -15.89 -3.92 0.58
C ASN A 38 -16.30 -2.99 1.75
N ASN A 39 -15.42 -2.08 2.17
CA ASN A 39 -15.59 -1.22 3.35
C ASN A 39 -16.66 -0.12 3.21
N GLY A 40 -17.58 -0.24 2.24
CA GLY A 40 -18.71 0.69 2.06
C GLY A 40 -18.33 2.09 1.60
N PHE A 41 -17.20 2.28 0.92
CA PHE A 41 -16.84 3.56 0.33
C PHE A 41 -17.84 3.96 -0.76
N THR A 42 -18.07 5.27 -0.86
CA THR A 42 -18.98 5.92 -1.81
C THR A 42 -18.20 6.83 -2.76
N ASP A 43 -18.82 7.32 -3.82
CA ASP A 43 -18.17 8.28 -4.74
C ASP A 43 -17.65 9.53 -4.02
N ALA A 44 -18.33 9.96 -2.95
CA ALA A 44 -17.91 11.09 -2.13
C ALA A 44 -16.56 10.85 -1.43
N ASP A 45 -16.21 9.59 -1.13
CA ASP A 45 -14.93 9.23 -0.50
C ASP A 45 -13.72 9.34 -1.45
N PHE A 46 -14.00 9.51 -2.75
CA PHE A 46 -12.98 9.69 -3.79
C PHE A 46 -13.06 11.09 -4.42
N ASP A 47 -13.93 11.97 -3.93
CA ASP A 47 -14.06 13.35 -4.41
C ASP A 47 -13.01 14.24 -3.72
N PRO A 48 -12.02 14.77 -4.46
CA PRO A 48 -10.99 15.65 -3.90
C PRO A 48 -11.56 16.97 -3.36
N THR A 49 -12.79 17.33 -3.75
CA THR A 49 -13.50 18.54 -3.29
C THR A 49 -14.50 18.28 -2.18
N ASN A 50 -14.59 17.04 -1.66
CA ASN A 50 -15.49 16.70 -0.57
C ASN A 50 -15.24 17.61 0.64
N ALA A 51 -16.26 18.40 1.01
CA ALA A 51 -16.18 19.38 2.10
C ALA A 51 -15.91 18.76 3.49
N ALA A 52 -16.15 17.46 3.66
CA ALA A 52 -15.78 16.75 4.89
C ALA A 52 -14.26 16.59 5.03
N TYR A 53 -13.51 16.62 3.92
CA TYR A 53 -12.06 16.53 3.92
C TYR A 53 -11.42 17.89 4.17
N LYS A 54 -10.51 17.93 5.14
CA LYS A 54 -9.79 19.14 5.54
C LYS A 54 -8.49 19.29 4.74
N PHE A 55 -8.57 19.18 3.42
CA PHE A 55 -7.40 19.32 2.54
C PHE A 55 -6.93 20.78 2.38
N GLY A 56 -7.72 21.75 2.85
CA GLY A 56 -7.37 23.17 2.85
C GLY A 56 -7.89 23.91 4.09
N SER A 57 -7.07 23.97 5.13
CA SER A 57 -7.03 25.08 6.08
C SER A 57 -5.70 24.99 6.83
N GLY A 58 -4.62 25.39 6.15
CA GLY A 58 -3.41 25.77 6.83
C GLY A 58 -3.65 27.14 7.46
N ASP A 59 -4.09 27.14 8.71
CA ASP A 59 -3.83 28.20 9.68
C ASP A 59 -2.87 27.65 10.73
#